data_AF-A0A2H9LKK7-F1
#
_entry.id   AF-A0A2H9LKK7-F1
#
_cell.length_a   1.000
_cell.length_b   1.000
_cell.length_c   1.000
_cell.angle_alpha   90.00
_cell.angle_beta   90.00
_cell.angle_gamma   90.00
#
_symmetry.space_group_name_H-M   'P 1'
#
loop_
_entity.id
_entity.type
_entity.pdbx_description
1 polymer ?
#
loop_
_entity_poly.entity_id
_entity_poly.type
_entity_poly.pdbx_seq_one_letter_code
_entity_poly.pdbx_strand_id
1 'polypeptide(L)'
;GLHSPTIYFPLIVEEALMIEPTETFEKEELDRFVDAMQKICEEAYTNPEAVLKAPQNTSIPRLDEVRASHPRTMALSWRMYLKKQEQRQ
;
A
#
# COMPACT_ATOMS: atom_id res chain seq x y z
N GLY A 1 -11.49 -5.80 2.88
CA GLY A 1 -10.67 -4.80 2.17
C GLY A 1 -10.48 -5.26 0.74
N LEU A 2 -9.87 -4.43 -0.11
CA LEU A 2 -9.50 -4.78 -1.48
C LEU A 2 -7.98 -4.65 -1.61
N HIS A 3 -7.35 -5.55 -2.37
CA HIS A 3 -5.97 -5.36 -2.76
C HIS A 3 -5.90 -4.29 -3.86
N SER A 4 -4.87 -3.45 -3.85
CA SER A 4 -4.69 -2.46 -4.92
C SER A 4 -4.41 -3.13 -6.26
N PRO A 5 -4.79 -2.53 -7.40
CA PRO A 5 -4.29 -2.96 -8.69
C PRO A 5 -2.78 -2.71 -8.81
N THR A 6 -2.21 -3.03 -9.97
CA THR A 6 -0.84 -2.61 -10.27
C THR A 6 -0.78 -1.09 -10.33
N ILE A 7 0.14 -0.49 -9.56
CA ILE A 7 0.32 0.96 -9.49
C ILE A 7 1.62 1.38 -10.18
N TYR A 8 1.68 2.60 -10.71
CA TYR A 8 2.86 3.18 -11.36
C TYR A 8 3.40 2.38 -12.56
N PHE A 9 2.55 1.58 -13.21
CA PHE A 9 2.87 0.90 -14.46
C PHE A 9 1.65 0.92 -15.39
N PRO A 10 1.81 1.09 -16.71
CA PRO A 10 3.07 1.33 -17.42
C PRO A 10 3.66 2.72 -17.11
N LEU A 11 4.99 2.83 -17.16
CA LEU A 11 5.73 4.06 -16.78
C LEU A 11 5.44 5.29 -17.67
N ILE A 12 4.74 5.09 -18.79
CA ILE A 12 4.35 6.15 -19.73
C ILE A 12 3.04 6.86 -19.36
N VAL A 13 2.38 6.43 -18.28
CA VAL A 13 1.17 7.05 -17.73
C VAL A 13 1.48 7.51 -16.30
N GLU A 14 1.33 8.81 -16.04
CA GLU A 14 1.52 9.38 -14.69
C GLU A 14 0.43 8.89 -13.73
N GLU A 15 0.81 8.61 -12.48
CA GLU A 15 -0.09 8.11 -11.41
C GLU A 15 -0.97 6.91 -11.85
N ALA A 16 -0.42 6.03 -12.69
CA ALA A 16 -1.17 4.95 -13.32
C ALA A 16 -1.73 3.93 -12.31
N LEU A 17 -2.98 3.52 -12.56
CA LEU A 17 -3.62 2.34 -11.97
C LEU A 17 -3.97 1.36 -13.10
N MET A 18 -3.23 0.26 -13.21
CA MET A 18 -3.47 -0.78 -14.21
C MET A 18 -4.27 -1.93 -13.60
N ILE A 19 -5.55 -2.00 -13.97
CA ILE A 19 -6.55 -2.92 -13.39
C ILE A 19 -6.76 -4.12 -14.31
N GLU A 20 -6.62 -5.33 -13.75
CA GLU A 20 -6.86 -6.61 -14.43
C GLU A 20 -7.80 -7.48 -13.56
N PRO A 21 -9.10 -7.50 -13.85
CA PRO A 21 -10.06 -8.29 -13.06
C PRO A 21 -10.14 -9.77 -13.45
N THR A 22 -9.32 -10.25 -14.40
CA THR A 22 -9.36 -11.62 -14.98
C THR A 22 -10.78 -12.15 -15.28
N GLU A 23 -10.93 -13.42 -15.63
CA GLU A 23 -12.22 -14.02 -16.03
C GLU A 23 -12.99 -14.68 -14.89
N THR A 24 -12.33 -14.93 -13.74
CA THR A 24 -12.93 -15.70 -12.63
C THR A 24 -13.81 -14.82 -11.72
N PHE A 25 -13.65 -13.50 -11.77
CA PHE A 25 -14.40 -12.59 -10.92
C PHE A 25 -15.84 -12.43 -11.41
N GLU A 26 -16.78 -12.52 -10.47
CA GLU A 26 -18.20 -12.29 -10.73
C GLU A 26 -18.47 -10.78 -10.90
N LYS A 27 -19.57 -10.43 -11.58
CA LYS A 27 -19.94 -9.03 -11.83
C LYS A 27 -20.07 -8.24 -10.53
N GLU A 28 -20.62 -8.87 -9.50
CA GLU A 28 -20.85 -8.30 -8.18
C GLU A 28 -19.55 -7.90 -7.49
N GLU A 29 -18.46 -8.63 -7.74
CA GLU A 29 -17.13 -8.27 -7.23
C GLU A 29 -16.54 -7.07 -7.97
N LEU A 30 -16.77 -6.97 -9.28
CA LEU A 30 -16.37 -5.81 -10.09
C LEU A 30 -17.13 -4.56 -9.68
N ASP A 31 -18.44 -4.68 -9.47
CA ASP A 31 -19.28 -3.58 -8.99
C ASP A 31 -18.77 -3.09 -7.62
N ARG A 32 -18.45 -4.01 -6.70
CA ARG A 32 -17.87 -3.67 -5.39
C ARG A 32 -16.53 -2.94 -5.51
N PHE A 33 -15.68 -3.33 -6.46
CA PHE A 33 -14.42 -2.63 -6.72
C PHE A 33 -14.67 -1.20 -7.24
N VAL A 34 -15.60 -1.04 -8.18
CA VAL A 34 -15.97 0.29 -8.73
C VAL A 34 -16.53 1.20 -7.63
N ASP A 35 -17.43 0.68 -6.80
CA ASP A 35 -18.03 1.44 -5.68
C ASP A 35 -16.95 1.93 -4.71
N ALA A 36 -15.98 1.06 -4.38
CA ALA A 36 -14.86 1.43 -3.53
C ALA A 36 -14.00 2.52 -4.17
N MET A 37 -13.69 2.42 -5.47
CA MET A 37 -12.90 3.41 -6.19
C MET A 37 -13.63 4.77 -6.29
N GLN A 38 -14.94 4.77 -6.53
CA GLN A 38 -15.75 6.00 -6.55
C GLN A 38 -15.70 6.70 -5.18
N LYS A 39 -15.88 5.94 -4.11
CA LYS A 39 -15.80 6.46 -2.75
C LYS A 39 -14.41 7.02 -2.42
N ILE A 40 -13.34 6.32 -2.78
CA ILE A 40 -11.96 6.81 -2.60
C ILE A 40 -11.73 8.11 -3.38
N CYS A 41 -12.27 8.20 -4.60
CA CYS A 41 -12.19 9.42 -5.41
C CYS A 41 -12.91 10.60 -4.73
N GLU A 42 -14.13 10.39 -4.23
CA GLU A 42 -14.87 11.40 -3.48
C GLU A 42 -14.13 11.83 -2.20
N GLU A 43 -13.62 10.87 -1.42
CA GLU A 43 -12.82 11.13 -0.23
C GLU A 43 -11.53 11.88 -0.56
N ALA A 44 -10.86 11.59 -1.68
CA ALA A 44 -9.67 12.30 -2.10
C ALA A 44 -9.93 13.79 -2.39
N TYR A 45 -11.12 14.15 -2.90
CA TYR A 45 -11.50 15.54 -3.13
C TYR A 45 -12.07 16.24 -1.90
N THR A 46 -12.81 15.53 -1.06
CA THR A 46 -13.55 16.11 0.07
C THR A 46 -12.80 16.05 1.40
N ASN A 47 -12.01 15.00 1.63
CA ASN A 47 -11.22 14.78 2.82
C ASN A 47 -9.90 14.03 2.51
N PRO A 48 -8.93 14.70 1.83
CA PRO A 48 -7.69 14.05 1.38
C PRO A 48 -6.89 13.38 2.51
N GLU A 49 -6.96 13.93 3.74
CA GLU A 49 -6.24 13.36 4.88
C GLU A 49 -6.66 11.92 5.20
N ALA A 50 -7.93 11.57 4.98
CA ALA A 50 -8.40 10.20 5.21
C ALA A 50 -7.68 9.20 4.29
N VAL A 51 -7.52 9.56 3.02
CA VAL A 51 -6.83 8.73 2.01
C VAL A 51 -5.33 8.68 2.29
N LEU A 52 -4.70 9.82 2.59
CA LEU A 52 -3.25 9.89 2.83
C LEU A 52 -2.81 9.15 4.11
N LYS A 53 -3.69 9.05 5.11
CA LYS A 53 -3.43 8.30 6.34
C LYS A 53 -3.75 6.80 6.21
N ALA A 54 -4.33 6.33 5.10
CA ALA A 54 -4.60 4.91 4.92
C ALA A 54 -3.27 4.08 4.88
N PRO A 55 -3.30 2.79 5.27
CA PRO A 55 -4.43 2.03 5.82
C PRO A 55 -4.64 2.23 7.34
N GLN A 56 -5.86 1.99 7.82
CA GLN A 56 -6.24 2.18 9.24
C GLN A 56 -6.63 0.88 9.97
N ASN A 57 -7.06 -0.15 9.24
CA ASN A 57 -7.56 -1.41 9.80
C ASN A 57 -6.78 -2.63 9.27
N THR A 58 -5.46 -2.50 9.23
CA THR A 58 -4.52 -3.56 8.87
C THR A 58 -3.68 -3.93 10.10
N SER A 59 -3.13 -5.14 10.15
CA SER A 59 -2.34 -5.60 11.30
C SER A 59 -1.14 -4.70 11.62
N ILE A 60 -0.58 -4.05 10.60
CA ILE A 60 0.45 -3.02 10.70
C ILE A 60 0.08 -1.83 9.80
N PRO A 61 0.47 -0.59 10.15
CA PRO A 61 0.28 0.59 9.32
C PRO A 61 1.33 0.67 8.20
N ARG A 62 1.39 1.80 7.50
CA ARG A 62 2.40 2.08 6.46
C ARG A 62 3.82 1.93 7.03
N LEU A 63 4.66 1.18 6.31
CA LEU A 63 6.04 0.94 6.69
C LEU A 63 6.93 2.16 6.42
N ASP A 64 7.94 2.35 7.26
CA ASP A 64 9.01 3.32 7.02
C ASP A 64 10.07 2.68 6.09
N GLU A 65 9.83 2.80 4.78
CA GLU A 65 10.69 2.24 3.74
C GLU A 65 12.07 2.89 3.70
N VAL A 66 12.17 4.18 4.07
CA VAL A 66 13.44 4.91 4.15
C VAL A 66 14.30 4.29 5.23
N ARG A 67 13.75 4.08 6.43
CA ARG A 67 14.45 3.41 7.53
C ARG A 67 14.77 1.96 7.20
N ALA A 68 13.86 1.23 6.56
CA ALA A 68 14.10 -0.16 6.17
C ALA A 68 15.28 -0.29 5.17
N SER A 69 15.36 0.64 4.23
CA SER A 69 16.39 0.64 3.16
C SER A 69 17.71 1.31 3.58
N HIS A 70 17.74 2.05 4.70
CA HIS A 70 18.92 2.79 5.11
C HIS A 70 19.99 1.87 5.74
N PRO A 71 21.28 1.91 5.32
CA PRO A 71 22.31 0.95 5.76
C PRO A 71 22.52 0.85 7.28
N ARG A 72 22.30 1.93 8.03
CA ARG A 72 22.44 1.93 9.49
C ARG A 72 21.35 1.11 10.18
N THR A 73 20.15 1.08 9.63
CA THR A 73 18.93 0.52 10.25
C THR A 73 18.42 -0.75 9.57
N MET A 74 18.82 -1.01 8.32
CA MET A 74 18.50 -2.23 7.59
C MET A 74 18.87 -3.48 8.40
N ALA A 75 17.98 -4.48 8.42
CA ALA A 75 18.23 -5.79 9.01
C ALA A 75 17.65 -6.87 8.10
N LEU A 76 18.53 -7.68 7.49
CA LEU A 76 18.15 -8.71 6.51
C LEU A 76 17.88 -10.08 7.15
N SER A 77 18.19 -10.23 8.44
CA SER A 77 17.92 -11.45 9.21
C SER A 77 17.62 -11.11 10.67
N TRP A 78 16.92 -12.01 11.35
CA TRP A 78 16.62 -11.88 12.77
C TRP A 78 17.88 -11.73 13.63
N ARG A 79 18.93 -12.52 13.35
CA ARG A 79 20.22 -12.44 14.05
C ARG A 79 20.90 -11.06 13.89
N MET A 80 20.82 -10.48 12.69
CA MET A 80 21.35 -9.15 12.41
C MET A 80 20.59 -8.06 13.18
N TYR A 81 19.26 -8.20 13.27
CA TYR A 81 18.42 -7.32 14.06
C TYR A 81 18.81 -7.34 15.54
N LEU A 82 18.91 -8.53 16.15
CA LEU A 82 19.30 -8.68 17.56
C LEU A 82 20.67 -8.03 17.87
N LYS A 83 21.68 -8.32 17.04
CA LYS A 83 23.02 -7.74 17.20
C LYS A 83 23.02 -6.20 17.13
N LYS A 84 22.18 -5.61 16.28
CA LYS A 84 22.04 -4.14 16.19
C LYS A 84 21.32 -3.53 17.38
N GLN A 85 20.41 -4.26 18.03
CA GLN A 85 19.73 -3.81 19.24
C GLN A 85 20.68 -3.81 20.44
N GLU A 86 21.52 -4.83 20.56
CA GLU A 86 22.58 -4.90 21.59
C GLU A 86 23.58 -3.75 21.47
N GLN A 87 23.99 -3.38 20.25
CA GLN A 87 24.92 -2.26 19.99
C GLN A 87 24.33 -0.86 20.21
N ARG A 88 23.01 -0.76 20.39
CA ARG A 88 22.31 0.51 20.65
C ARG A 88 22.07 0.77 22.14
N GLN A 89 22.28 -0.23 23.00
CA GLN A 89 22.31 -0.11 24.46
C GLN A 89 23.70 0.33 24.93
#